data_AF-A0A7D4B959-F1
#
_entry.id   AF-A0A7D4B959-F1
#
_cell.length_a   1.000
_cell.length_b   1.000
_cell.length_c   1.000
_cell.angle_alpha   90.00
_cell.angle_beta   90.00
_cell.angle_gamma   90.00
#
_symmetry.space_group_name_H-M   'P 1'
#
loop_
_entity.id
_entity.type
_entity.pdbx_description
1 polymer ?
#
loop_
_entity_poly.entity_id
_entity_poly.type
_entity_poly.pdbx_seq_one_letter_code
_entity_poly.pdbx_strand_id
1 'polypeptide(L)'
;MLADSQAAGHRRLRLLLRPGRADVNSLMLRFGGAAPLLGLRVADQPVPAASLRPTAGVVSFPFFAPSPQGEELEIDLADTAPLHLVVTTRSLGLPASLAPPLPATVVPAPGYNSFTTQVQQEFAL
;
A
#
# COMPACT_ATOMS: atom_id res chain seq x y z
N MET A 1 -2.04 -11.98 -4.28
CA MET A 1 -2.99 -11.53 -5.32
C MET A 1 -4.18 -12.48 -5.29
N LEU A 2 -5.40 -11.94 -5.25
CA LEU A 2 -6.64 -12.74 -5.22
C LEU A 2 -7.24 -12.89 -6.62
N ALA A 3 -7.27 -11.81 -7.39
CA ALA A 3 -7.71 -11.82 -8.78
C ALA A 3 -7.05 -10.68 -9.58
N ASP A 4 -6.90 -10.88 -10.88
CA ASP A 4 -6.51 -9.88 -11.87
C ASP A 4 -7.38 -10.11 -13.10
N SER A 5 -8.16 -9.10 -13.46
CA SER A 5 -9.10 -9.17 -14.58
C SER A 5 -8.90 -8.00 -15.52
N GLN A 6 -8.89 -8.27 -16.81
CA GLN A 6 -8.72 -7.28 -17.86
C GLN A 6 -9.90 -7.37 -18.83
N ALA A 7 -10.60 -6.27 -19.04
CA ALA A 7 -11.77 -6.22 -19.92
C ALA A 7 -11.92 -4.84 -20.57
N ALA A 8 -12.14 -4.81 -21.88
CA ALA A 8 -12.41 -3.58 -22.64
C ALA A 8 -11.38 -2.45 -22.42
N GLY A 9 -10.10 -2.81 -22.25
CA GLY A 9 -9.04 -1.83 -21.97
C GLY A 9 -9.04 -1.32 -20.52
N HIS A 10 -9.73 -1.97 -19.59
CA HIS A 10 -9.64 -1.70 -18.16
C HIS A 10 -9.02 -2.89 -17.44
N ARG A 11 -8.36 -2.64 -16.31
CA ARG A 11 -7.83 -3.67 -15.42
C ARG A 11 -8.36 -3.49 -14.01
N ARG A 12 -8.84 -4.57 -13.41
CA ARG A 12 -9.23 -4.65 -12.01
C ARG A 12 -8.36 -5.66 -11.28
N LEU A 13 -7.71 -5.20 -10.22
CA LEU A 13 -6.89 -6.01 -9.33
C LEU A 13 -7.60 -6.18 -7.99
N ARG A 14 -7.66 -7.42 -7.50
CA ARG A 14 -8.08 -7.74 -6.13
C ARG A 14 -6.90 -8.33 -5.38
N LEU A 15 -6.51 -7.70 -4.28
CA LEU A 15 -5.34 -8.04 -3.50
C LEU A 15 -5.74 -8.22 -2.04
N LEU A 16 -5.06 -9.15 -1.35
CA LEU A 16 -5.15 -9.24 0.11
C LEU A 16 -3.87 -8.65 0.70
N LEU A 17 -3.99 -7.49 1.34
CA LEU A 17 -2.89 -6.83 2.03
C LEU A 17 -2.83 -7.32 3.47
N ARG A 18 -1.84 -8.14 3.81
CA ARG A 18 -1.64 -8.60 5.19
C ARG A 18 -0.52 -7.78 5.85
N PRO A 19 -0.75 -7.20 7.04
CA PRO A 19 0.35 -6.64 7.80
C PRO A 19 1.32 -7.78 8.12
N GLY A 20 2.56 -7.68 7.63
CA GLY A 20 3.56 -8.72 7.83
C GLY A 20 3.97 -8.91 9.30
N ARG A 21 3.51 -8.04 10.20
CA ARG A 21 3.75 -8.06 11.64
C ARG A 21 2.54 -7.54 12.39
N ALA A 22 2.31 -8.08 13.59
CA ALA A 22 1.18 -7.70 14.46
C ALA A 22 1.29 -6.28 15.04
N ASP A 23 2.48 -5.67 15.02
CA ASP A 23 2.78 -4.33 15.58
C ASP A 23 2.58 -3.18 14.59
N VAL A 24 2.14 -3.46 13.36
CA VAL A 24 1.85 -2.43 12.36
C VAL A 24 0.63 -1.62 12.78
N ASN A 25 0.83 -0.33 13.03
CA ASN A 25 -0.24 0.58 13.46
C ASN A 25 -0.89 1.32 12.29
N SER A 26 -0.20 1.46 11.17
CA SER A 26 -0.73 2.17 10.00
C SER A 26 -0.02 1.81 8.70
N LEU A 27 -0.76 1.94 7.60
CA LEU A 27 -0.33 1.65 6.23
C LEU A 27 -0.59 2.85 5.33
N MET A 28 0.39 3.19 4.50
CA MET A 28 0.22 4.10 3.37
C MET A 28 0.40 3.33 2.07
N LEU A 29 -0.48 3.57 1.10
CA LEU A 29 -0.40 2.99 -0.24
C LEU A 29 -0.02 4.10 -1.23
N ARG A 30 0.90 3.80 -2.15
CA ARG A 30 1.21 4.66 -3.28
C ARG A 30 1.11 3.85 -4.56
N PHE A 31 0.32 4.36 -5.49
CA PHE A 31 0.03 3.78 -6.79
C PHE A 31 0.75 4.63 -7.83
N GLY A 32 1.74 4.07 -8.50
CA GLY A 32 2.40 4.67 -9.67
C GLY A 32 2.24 3.77 -10.88
N GLY A 33 2.69 4.25 -12.03
CA GLY A 33 2.61 3.51 -13.29
C GLY A 33 2.03 4.37 -14.40
N ALA A 34 1.89 3.78 -15.59
CA ALA A 34 1.31 4.45 -16.75
C ALA A 34 -0.22 4.57 -16.63
N ALA A 35 -0.84 3.60 -15.95
CA ALA A 35 -2.29 3.47 -15.79
C ALA A 35 -2.86 4.49 -14.80
N PRO A 36 -3.80 5.36 -15.19
CA PRO A 36 -4.56 6.16 -14.25
C PRO A 36 -5.40 5.28 -13.30
N LEU A 37 -5.34 5.58 -12.01
CA LEU A 37 -6.22 4.99 -11.00
C LEU A 37 -7.63 5.57 -11.15
N LEU A 38 -8.61 4.71 -11.42
CA LEU A 38 -10.03 5.07 -11.53
C LEU A 38 -10.76 4.95 -10.19
N GLY A 39 -10.38 3.95 -9.39
CA GLY A 39 -11.08 3.64 -8.15
C GLY A 39 -10.23 2.77 -7.23
N LEU A 40 -10.49 2.93 -5.93
CA LEU A 40 -9.91 2.13 -4.87
C LEU A 40 -11.02 1.75 -3.90
N ARG A 41 -11.09 0.47 -3.54
CA ARG A 41 -11.85 -0.01 -2.37
C ARG A 41 -10.90 -0.65 -1.37
N VAL A 42 -11.20 -0.46 -0.09
CA VAL A 42 -10.51 -1.10 1.04
C VAL A 42 -11.57 -1.73 1.92
N ALA A 43 -11.47 -3.04 2.18
CA ALA A 43 -12.49 -3.80 2.92
C ALA A 43 -13.90 -3.59 2.36
N ASP A 44 -14.05 -3.70 1.04
CA ASP A 44 -15.29 -3.46 0.29
C ASP A 44 -15.86 -2.02 0.39
N GLN A 45 -15.18 -1.11 1.09
CA GLN A 45 -15.58 0.28 1.20
C GLN A 45 -14.89 1.12 0.10
N PRO A 46 -15.63 1.89 -0.70
CA PRO A 46 -15.03 2.79 -1.67
C PRO A 46 -14.26 3.90 -0.97
N VAL A 47 -13.02 4.12 -1.40
CA VAL A 47 -12.19 5.24 -0.92
C VAL A 47 -12.61 6.50 -1.67
N PRO A 48 -13.07 7.56 -0.98
CA PRO A 48 -13.44 8.81 -1.64
C PRO A 48 -12.24 9.42 -2.37
N ALA A 49 -12.47 10.00 -3.56
CA ALA A 49 -11.42 10.64 -4.33
C ALA A 49 -10.68 11.75 -3.54
N ALA A 50 -11.39 12.46 -2.65
CA ALA A 50 -10.80 13.47 -1.77
C ALA A 50 -9.78 12.91 -0.75
N SER A 51 -9.84 11.60 -0.46
CA SER A 51 -8.88 10.90 0.39
C SER A 51 -7.62 10.48 -0.37
N LEU A 52 -7.65 10.50 -1.71
CA LEU A 52 -6.53 10.20 -2.57
C LEU A 52 -5.73 11.48 -2.84
N ARG A 53 -4.40 11.38 -2.72
CA ARG A 53 -3.48 12.51 -2.93
C ARG A 53 -2.67 12.27 -4.20
N PRO A 54 -3.08 12.85 -5.35
CA PRO A 54 -2.28 12.79 -6.57
C PRO A 54 -1.06 13.71 -6.45
N THR A 55 0.10 13.23 -6.89
CA THR A 55 1.35 14.00 -6.97
C THR A 55 2.23 13.41 -8.06
N ALA A 56 2.50 14.17 -9.13
CA ALA A 56 3.47 13.84 -10.18
C ALA A 56 3.43 12.37 -10.67
N GLY A 57 2.28 11.91 -11.17
CA GLY A 57 2.13 10.54 -11.70
C GLY A 57 2.01 9.44 -10.64
N VAL A 58 1.89 9.81 -9.37
CA VAL A 58 1.65 8.88 -8.25
C VAL A 58 0.37 9.31 -7.53
N VAL A 59 -0.49 8.35 -7.18
CA VAL A 59 -1.65 8.57 -6.31
C VAL A 59 -1.36 7.92 -4.96
N SER A 60 -1.55 8.64 -3.87
CA SER A 60 -1.31 8.11 -2.52
C SER A 60 -2.61 8.03 -1.72
N PHE A 61 -2.82 6.91 -1.04
CA PHE A 61 -3.84 6.77 0.00
C PHE A 61 -3.14 6.80 1.37
N PRO A 62 -3.30 7.89 2.15
CA PRO A 62 -2.53 8.13 3.37
C PRO A 62 -2.95 7.21 4.54
N PHE A 63 -2.10 7.19 5.57
CA PHE A 63 -2.11 6.27 6.71
C PHE A 63 -3.51 5.90 7.23
N PHE A 64 -3.86 4.63 7.10
CA PHE A 64 -5.02 4.00 7.76
C PHE A 64 -4.56 2.81 8.60
N ALA A 65 -5.32 2.47 9.65
CA ALA A 65 -5.02 1.35 10.52
C ALA A 65 -5.55 0.04 9.89
N PRO A 66 -4.69 -0.96 9.64
CA PRO A 66 -5.14 -2.25 9.12
C PRO A 66 -5.77 -3.12 10.20
N SER A 67 -6.73 -3.93 9.80
CA SER A 67 -7.18 -5.10 10.53
C SER A 67 -6.04 -6.10 10.73
N PRO A 68 -5.96 -6.80 11.89
CA PRO A 68 -5.00 -7.87 12.12
C PRO A 68 -5.08 -9.02 11.08
N GLN A 69 -6.23 -9.20 10.45
CA GLN A 69 -6.47 -10.24 9.44
C GLN A 69 -6.02 -9.81 8.03
N GLY A 70 -5.63 -8.54 7.89
CA GLY A 70 -5.37 -7.91 6.60
C GLY A 70 -6.61 -7.26 6.00
N GLU A 71 -6.41 -6.65 4.84
CA GLU A 71 -7.38 -5.82 4.14
C GLU A 71 -7.50 -6.28 2.70
N GLU A 72 -8.72 -6.46 2.21
CA GLU A 72 -8.94 -6.63 0.78
C GLU A 72 -8.86 -5.26 0.09
N LEU A 73 -8.02 -5.18 -0.95
CA LEU A 73 -7.91 -4.03 -1.82
C LEU A 73 -8.50 -4.39 -3.18
N GLU A 74 -9.42 -3.57 -3.67
CA GLU A 74 -9.85 -3.60 -5.06
C GLU A 74 -9.38 -2.32 -5.76
N ILE A 75 -8.66 -2.47 -6.86
CA ILE A 75 -8.02 -1.38 -7.59
C ILE A 75 -8.54 -1.42 -9.03
N ASP A 76 -9.17 -0.32 -9.45
CA ASP A 76 -9.65 -0.14 -10.82
C ASP A 76 -8.70 0.79 -11.58
N LEU A 77 -8.21 0.35 -12.73
CA LEU A 77 -7.27 1.07 -13.59
C LEU A 77 -7.89 1.36 -14.96
N ALA A 78 -7.52 2.51 -15.54
CA ALA A 78 -8.05 2.96 -16.82
C ALA A 78 -7.43 2.26 -18.04
N ASP A 79 -6.36 1.49 -17.84
CA ASP A 79 -5.72 0.66 -18.87
C ASP A 79 -5.27 -0.69 -18.29
N THR A 80 -4.62 -1.51 -19.12
CA THR A 80 -4.05 -2.81 -18.72
C THR A 80 -2.55 -2.75 -18.44
N ALA A 81 -1.97 -1.56 -18.32
CA ALA A 81 -0.55 -1.39 -18.05
C ALA A 81 -0.20 -1.91 -16.63
N PRO A 82 1.09 -2.20 -16.39
CA PRO A 82 1.56 -2.59 -15.07
C PRO A 82 1.31 -1.50 -14.03
N LEU A 83 0.90 -1.92 -12.84
CA LEU A 83 0.75 -1.08 -11.67
C LEU A 83 2.00 -1.20 -10.80
N HIS A 84 2.61 -0.07 -10.44
CA HIS A 84 3.62 -0.05 -9.41
C HIS A 84 2.98 0.32 -8.07
N LEU A 85 2.88 -0.65 -7.17
CA LEU A 85 2.34 -0.47 -5.82
C LEU A 85 3.48 -0.39 -4.81
N VAL A 86 3.51 0.70 -4.05
CA VAL A 86 4.39 0.86 -2.89
C VAL A 86 3.55 0.86 -1.62
N VAL A 87 3.90 0.00 -0.68
CA VAL A 87 3.27 -0.07 0.64
C VAL A 87 4.28 0.36 1.69
N THR A 88 3.92 1.37 2.48
CA THR A 88 4.70 1.80 3.64
C THR A 88 3.97 1.44 4.91
N THR A 89 4.55 0.55 5.71
CA THR A 89 4.05 0.20 7.05
C THR A 89 4.73 1.07 8.10
N ARG A 90 3.98 1.46 9.14
CA ARG A 90 4.54 2.05 10.36
C ARG A 90 4.20 1.18 11.56
N SER A 91 5.14 1.06 12.49
CA SER A 91 4.96 0.39 13.78
C SER A 91 5.57 1.24 14.89
N LEU A 92 5.08 1.06 16.12
CA LEU A 92 5.74 1.61 17.31
C LEU A 92 6.85 0.64 17.76
N GLY A 93 7.98 1.19 18.19
CA GLY A 93 9.20 0.46 18.55
C GLY A 93 9.98 -0.08 17.34
N LEU A 94 11.08 -0.76 17.65
CA LEU A 94 11.79 -1.63 16.71
C LEU A 94 10.99 -2.95 16.56
N PRO A 95 10.93 -3.54 15.36
CA PRO A 95 10.29 -4.83 15.14
C PRO A 95 10.86 -5.87 16.11
N ALA A 96 10.01 -6.61 16.83
CA ALA A 96 10.46 -7.67 17.75
C ALA A 96 11.23 -8.80 17.03
N SER A 97 11.04 -8.94 15.71
CA SER A 97 11.68 -9.92 14.84
C SER A 97 12.65 -9.28 13.85
N LEU A 98 13.73 -8.65 14.33
CA LEU A 98 14.93 -8.48 13.50
C LEU A 98 15.67 -9.83 13.40
N ALA A 99 15.03 -10.83 12.79
CA ALA A 99 15.72 -12.03 12.33
C ALA A 99 16.19 -11.76 10.90
N PRO A 100 17.50 -11.84 10.60
CA PRO A 100 18.04 -11.50 9.28
C PRO A 100 17.54 -12.46 8.18
N PRO A 101 17.47 -12.00 6.91
CA PRO A 101 17.93 -10.69 6.43
C PRO A 101 16.81 -9.63 6.41
N LEU A 102 17.18 -8.41 6.79
CA LEU A 102 16.29 -7.24 6.73
C LEU A 102 16.14 -6.76 5.29
N PRO A 103 14.93 -6.37 4.82
CA PRO A 103 14.78 -5.71 3.53
C PRO A 103 15.55 -4.37 3.51
N ALA A 104 16.12 -4.04 2.35
CA ALA A 104 17.25 -3.11 2.19
C ALA A 104 17.04 -1.63 2.56
N THR A 105 15.87 -1.20 3.03
CA THR A 105 15.59 0.22 3.29
C THR A 105 14.72 0.42 4.53
N VAL A 106 15.33 0.25 5.69
CA VAL A 106 14.83 0.83 6.94
C VAL A 106 15.27 2.30 6.96
N VAL A 107 14.34 3.22 6.78
CA VAL A 107 14.61 4.66 6.88
C VAL A 107 14.14 5.16 8.25
N PRO A 108 15.01 5.67 9.13
CA PRO A 108 14.56 6.35 10.33
C PRO A 108 13.74 7.58 9.94
N ALA A 109 12.56 7.75 10.55
CA ALA A 109 11.73 8.92 10.29
C ALA A 109 12.48 10.21 10.71
N PRO A 110 12.51 11.27 9.88
CA PRO A 110 13.17 12.52 10.25
C PRO A 110 12.42 13.21 11.39
N GLY A 111 13.13 13.50 12.49
CA GLY A 111 12.65 14.30 13.63
C GLY A 111 12.61 13.52 14.95
N TYR A 112 13.37 14.03 15.93
CA TYR A 112 13.35 13.79 17.39
C TYR A 112 12.62 12.53 17.90
N ASN A 113 13.37 11.62 18.54
CA ASN A 113 12.85 10.50 19.35
C ASN A 113 11.84 9.60 18.63
N SER A 114 12.12 9.18 17.39
CA SER A 114 11.23 8.28 16.65
C SER A 114 11.23 6.87 17.25
N PHE A 115 10.30 6.62 18.16
CA PHE A 115 9.82 5.27 18.49
C PHE A 115 9.00 4.68 17.35
N THR A 116 9.11 5.17 16.11
CA THR A 116 8.39 4.62 14.96
C THR A 116 9.37 4.04 13.96
N THR A 117 9.12 2.79 13.56
CA THR A 117 9.83 2.14 12.46
C THR A 117 8.96 2.20 11.21
N GLN A 118 9.56 2.55 10.06
CA GLN A 118 8.89 2.52 8.77
C GLN A 118 9.54 1.45 7.89
N VAL A 119 8.72 0.64 7.22
CA VAL A 119 9.19 -0.35 6.24
C VAL A 119 8.44 -0.12 4.94
N GLN A 120 9.19 0.07 3.86
CA GLN A 120 8.67 0.22 2.51
C GLN A 120 8.85 -1.11 1.75
N GLN A 121 7.81 -1.49 1.01
CA GLN A 121 7.81 -2.64 0.11
C GLN A 121 7.25 -2.22 -1.24
N GLU A 122 7.87 -2.71 -2.31
CA GLU A 122 7.54 -2.34 -3.69
C GLU A 122 7.09 -3.58 -4.46
N PHE A 123 6.05 -3.42 -5.26
CA PHE A 123 5.44 -4.48 -6.05
C PHE A 123 5.16 -3.98 -7.45
N ALA A 124 5.64 -4.72 -8.45
CA ALA A 124 5.21 -4.57 -9.84
C ALA A 124 4.11 -5.58 -10.10
N LEU A 125 2.88 -5.10 -10.31
CA LEU A 125 1.67 -5.90 -10.46
C LEU A 125 1.12 -5.81 -11.88
#